data_AF-A0A939A8D2-F1
#
_entry.id   AF-A0A939A8D2-F1
#
_cell.length_a   1.000
_cell.length_b   1.000
_cell.length_c   1.000
_cell.angle_alpha   90.00
_cell.angle_beta   90.00
_cell.angle_gamma   90.00
#
_symmetry.space_group_name_H-M   'P 1'
#
loop_
_entity.id
_entity.type
_entity.pdbx_description
1 polymer ?
#
loop_
_entity_poly.entity_id
_entity_poly.type
_entity_poly.pdbx_seq_one_letter_code
_entity_poly.pdbx_strand_id
1 'polypeptide(L)'
;MSGAMWINYVNEGVSFLLLVGIGLVLYRGLRKNQGYLSEREELLKRYLLFRGDIQVRLKVFGEDEQTYQELLKNLSESWKNFKKTYDLYLLSLSRNTTKVRRGLQLLAIGLLINSARLLLEEYFSSGIHSRFFYVAGKELSNYVLVVLSFLLLRSQTRRFVSPK
;
A
#
# COMPACT_ATOMS: atom_id res chain seq x y z
N MET A 1 -22.50 14.98 37.32
CA MET A 1 -21.44 13.95 37.19
C MET A 1 -21.60 13.02 35.97
N SER A 2 -22.76 12.89 35.31
CA SER A 2 -22.88 11.98 34.14
C SER A 2 -22.33 12.56 32.82
N GLY A 3 -22.54 13.85 32.53
CA GLY A 3 -22.19 14.44 31.22
C GLY A 3 -20.70 14.41 30.85
N ALA A 4 -19.80 14.66 31.80
CA ALA A 4 -18.35 14.65 31.56
C ALA A 4 -17.80 13.25 31.23
N MET A 5 -18.43 12.19 31.74
CA MET A 5 -18.03 10.81 31.47
C MET A 5 -18.39 10.40 30.03
N TRP A 6 -19.56 10.81 29.54
CA TRP A 6 -19.98 10.57 28.16
C TRP A 6 -19.07 11.24 27.12
N ILE A 7 -18.61 12.47 27.38
CA ILE A 7 -17.71 13.20 26.49
C ILE A 7 -16.37 12.46 26.35
N ASN A 8 -15.82 11.95 27.45
CA ASN A 8 -14.59 11.17 27.43
C ASN A 8 -14.75 9.85 26.65
N TYR A 9 -15.85 9.13 26.83
CA TYR A 9 -16.14 7.90 26.07
C TYR A 9 -16.29 8.16 24.57
N VAL A 10 -16.95 9.26 24.19
CA VAL A 10 -17.10 9.64 22.78
C VAL A 10 -15.73 9.97 22.18
N ASN A 11 -14.89 10.71 22.88
CA ASN A 11 -13.56 11.08 22.40
C ASN A 11 -12.63 9.86 22.24
N GLU A 12 -12.66 8.92 23.19
CA GLU A 12 -11.93 7.65 23.07
C GLU A 12 -12.47 6.78 21.94
N GLY A 13 -13.80 6.74 21.77
CA GLY A 13 -14.46 6.04 20.68
C GLY A 13 -14.05 6.58 19.31
N VAL A 14 -13.94 7.91 19.16
CA VAL A 14 -13.49 8.54 17.91
C VAL A 14 -12.05 8.15 17.58
N SER A 15 -11.11 8.26 18.54
CA SER A 15 -9.72 7.83 18.32
C SER A 15 -9.63 6.35 17.96
N PHE A 16 -10.39 5.48 18.65
CA PHE A 16 -10.43 4.05 18.37
C PHE A 16 -10.97 3.77 16.96
N LEU A 17 -12.07 4.40 16.55
CA LEU A 17 -12.65 4.21 15.21
C LEU A 17 -11.70 4.68 14.10
N LEU A 18 -10.98 5.77 14.32
CA LEU A 18 -9.97 6.25 13.37
C LEU A 18 -8.81 5.25 13.23
N LEU A 19 -8.33 4.67 14.34
CA LEU A 19 -7.31 3.63 14.32
C LEU A 19 -7.78 2.35 13.62
N VAL A 20 -9.01 1.91 13.88
CA VAL A 20 -9.62 0.79 13.14
C VAL A 20 -9.71 1.10 11.65
N GLY A 21 -10.10 2.33 11.31
CA GLY A 21 -10.11 2.83 9.93
C GLY A 21 -8.74 2.73 9.26
N ILE A 22 -7.67 3.11 9.97
CA ILE A 22 -6.29 3.00 9.48
C ILE A 22 -5.95 1.54 9.18
N GLY A 23 -6.26 0.63 10.10
CA GLY A 23 -6.04 -0.80 9.93
C GLY A 23 -6.80 -1.37 8.72
N LEU A 24 -8.07 -1.00 8.54
CA LEU A 24 -8.90 -1.46 7.42
C LEU A 24 -8.42 -0.94 6.06
N VAL A 25 -8.09 0.36 5.98
CA VAL A 25 -7.58 0.99 4.75
C VAL A 25 -6.24 0.35 4.37
N LEU A 26 -5.36 0.17 5.34
CA LEU A 26 -4.07 -0.48 5.14
C LEU A 26 -4.27 -1.92 4.68
N TYR A 27 -5.03 -2.74 5.42
CA TYR A 27 -5.24 -4.15 5.10
C TYR A 27 -5.81 -4.34 3.68
N ARG A 28 -6.87 -3.60 3.34
CA ARG A 28 -7.46 -3.65 1.99
C ARG A 28 -6.46 -3.22 0.91
N GLY A 29 -5.65 -2.20 1.21
CA GLY A 29 -4.59 -1.72 0.34
C GLY A 29 -3.51 -2.76 0.07
N LEU A 30 -2.95 -3.33 1.14
CA LEU A 30 -1.89 -4.34 1.08
C LEU A 30 -2.38 -5.62 0.37
N ARG A 31 -3.61 -6.08 0.66
CA ARG A 31 -4.20 -7.26 0.02
C ARG A 31 -4.33 -7.09 -1.49
N LYS A 32 -4.77 -5.91 -1.96
CA LYS A 32 -4.83 -5.60 -3.40
C LYS A 32 -3.44 -5.53 -4.03
N ASN A 33 -2.49 -4.89 -3.35
CA ASN A 33 -1.11 -4.82 -3.81
C ASN A 33 -0.47 -6.21 -3.95
N GLN A 34 -0.71 -7.11 -3.00
CA GLN A 34 -0.25 -8.50 -3.08
C GLN A 34 -0.84 -9.24 -4.28
N GLY A 35 -2.12 -9.04 -4.59
CA GLY A 35 -2.75 -9.59 -5.80
C GLY A 35 -2.03 -9.16 -7.08
N TYR A 36 -1.81 -7.86 -7.26
CA TYR A 36 -1.09 -7.33 -8.42
C TYR A 36 0.34 -7.87 -8.55
N LEU A 37 1.03 -8.05 -7.41
CA LEU A 37 2.38 -8.61 -7.41
C LEU A 37 2.40 -10.09 -7.79
N SER A 38 1.45 -10.86 -7.28
CA SER A 38 1.29 -12.28 -7.61
C SER A 38 1.00 -12.47 -9.10
N GLU A 39 0.03 -11.73 -9.65
CA GLU A 39 -0.33 -11.79 -11.07
C GLU A 39 0.86 -11.39 -11.96
N ARG A 40 1.62 -10.36 -11.56
CA ARG A 40 2.83 -9.94 -12.27
C ARG A 40 3.92 -11.02 -12.25
N GLU A 41 4.15 -11.66 -11.11
CA GLU A 41 5.14 -12.75 -11.00
C GLU A 41 4.73 -13.96 -11.84
N GLU A 42 3.44 -14.28 -11.88
CA GLU A 42 2.92 -15.35 -12.72
C GLU A 42 3.08 -15.01 -14.21
N LEU A 43 2.75 -13.78 -14.61
CA LEU A 43 2.97 -13.28 -15.99
C LEU A 43 4.45 -13.41 -16.39
N LEU A 44 5.37 -13.03 -15.50
CA LEU A 44 6.81 -13.14 -15.72
C LEU A 44 7.23 -14.61 -15.89
N LYS A 45 6.75 -15.52 -15.03
CA LYS A 45 7.02 -16.96 -15.14
C LYS A 45 6.54 -17.52 -16.48
N ARG A 46 5.31 -17.20 -16.88
CA ARG A 46 4.73 -17.63 -18.18
C ARG A 46 5.56 -17.11 -19.36
N TYR A 47 5.99 -15.85 -19.32
CA TYR A 47 6.84 -15.29 -20.37
C TYR A 47 8.22 -15.94 -20.44
N LEU A 48 8.85 -16.22 -19.29
CA LEU A 48 10.15 -16.90 -19.25
C LEU A 48 10.07 -18.31 -19.81
N LEU A 49 9.01 -19.07 -19.50
CA LEU A 49 8.76 -20.39 -20.07
C LEU A 49 8.56 -20.33 -21.59
N PHE A 50 7.72 -19.41 -22.07
CA PHE A 50 7.51 -19.19 -23.51
C PHE A 50 8.81 -18.84 -24.25
N ARG A 51 9.60 -17.93 -23.68
CA ARG A 51 10.90 -17.55 -24.25
C ARG A 51 11.86 -18.73 -24.30
N GLY A 52 11.88 -19.57 -23.26
CA GLY A 52 12.67 -20.80 -23.21
C GLY A 52 12.28 -21.78 -24.32
N ASP A 53 10.98 -22.02 -24.51
CA ASP A 53 10.46 -22.90 -25.58
C ASP A 53 10.83 -22.37 -26.98
N ILE A 54 10.61 -21.08 -27.24
CA ILE A 54 11.00 -20.46 -28.51
C ILE A 54 12.51 -20.58 -28.74
N GLN A 55 13.34 -20.40 -27.71
CA GLN A 55 14.80 -20.52 -27.84
C GLN A 55 15.24 -21.95 -28.18
N VAL A 56 14.55 -22.97 -27.67
CA VAL A 56 14.80 -24.37 -28.05
C VAL A 56 14.38 -24.60 -29.51
N ARG A 57 13.18 -24.15 -29.91
CA ARG A 57 12.70 -24.30 -31.28
C ARG A 57 13.59 -23.59 -32.31
N LEU A 58 14.07 -22.38 -31.99
CA LEU A 58 15.01 -21.64 -32.85
C LEU A 58 16.34 -22.40 -33.04
N LYS A 59 16.78 -23.19 -32.07
CA LYS A 59 17.98 -24.04 -32.21
C LYS A 59 17.74 -25.28 -33.08
N VAL A 60 16.52 -25.82 -33.08
CA VAL A 60 16.16 -27.04 -33.82
C VAL A 60 15.77 -26.73 -35.27
N PHE A 61 15.06 -25.63 -35.51
CA PHE A 61 14.52 -25.24 -36.81
C PHE A 61 15.28 -24.09 -37.46
N GLY A 62 16.53 -23.85 -37.04
CA GLY A 62 17.33 -22.70 -37.51
C GLY A 62 17.66 -22.71 -39.01
N GLU A 63 17.48 -23.84 -39.69
CA GLU A 63 17.75 -23.98 -41.14
C GLU A 63 16.52 -23.69 -42.02
N ASP A 64 15.31 -23.64 -41.45
CA ASP A 64 14.09 -23.25 -42.16
C ASP A 64 13.82 -21.75 -41.97
N GLU A 65 14.17 -20.97 -42.99
CA GLU A 65 14.03 -19.51 -43.04
C GLU A 65 12.59 -19.04 -42.73
N GLN A 66 11.56 -19.77 -43.20
CA GLN A 66 10.16 -19.40 -42.97
C GLN A 66 9.77 -19.60 -41.51
N THR A 67 10.08 -20.77 -40.95
CA THR A 67 9.82 -21.09 -39.54
C THR A 67 10.61 -20.17 -38.61
N TYR A 68 11.85 -19.81 -38.98
CA TYR A 68 12.68 -18.89 -38.22
C TYR A 68 12.05 -17.48 -38.13
N GLN A 69 11.60 -16.92 -39.26
CA GLN A 69 10.96 -15.59 -39.26
C GLN A 69 9.64 -15.58 -38.49
N GLU A 70 8.85 -16.65 -38.57
CA GLU A 70 7.60 -16.77 -37.82
C GLU A 70 7.84 -16.84 -36.30
N LEU A 71 8.84 -17.62 -35.85
CA LEU A 71 9.23 -17.70 -34.44
C LEU A 71 9.72 -16.34 -33.90
N LEU A 72 10.49 -15.60 -34.69
CA LEU A 72 10.93 -14.24 -34.31
C LEU A 72 9.76 -13.26 -34.23
N LYS A 73 8.81 -13.32 -35.17
CA LYS A 73 7.60 -12.50 -35.13
C LYS A 73 6.76 -12.79 -33.89
N ASN A 74 6.54 -14.07 -33.59
CA ASN A 74 5.82 -14.51 -32.41
C ASN A 74 6.51 -14.07 -31.11
N LEU A 75 7.84 -14.11 -31.05
CA LEU A 75 8.60 -13.61 -29.90
C LEU A 75 8.45 -12.09 -29.72
N SER A 76 8.50 -11.34 -30.82
CA SER A 76 8.31 -9.88 -30.81
C SER A 76 6.91 -9.48 -30.36
N GLU A 77 5.87 -10.13 -30.89
CA GLU A 77 4.48 -9.87 -30.50
C GLU A 77 4.20 -10.27 -29.05
N SER A 78 4.70 -11.43 -28.63
CA SER A 78 4.59 -11.90 -27.24
C SER A 78 5.30 -10.96 -26.27
N TRP A 79 6.49 -10.45 -26.62
CA TRP A 79 7.19 -9.44 -25.82
C TRP A 79 6.41 -8.14 -25.70
N LYS A 80 5.83 -7.63 -26.81
CA LYS A 80 5.00 -6.41 -26.79
C LYS A 80 3.80 -6.58 -25.88
N ASN A 81 3.11 -7.72 -25.97
CA ASN A 81 1.94 -8.03 -25.14
C ASN A 81 2.33 -8.20 -23.67
N PHE A 82 3.41 -8.94 -23.39
CA PHE A 82 3.97 -9.08 -22.04
C PHE A 82 4.29 -7.72 -21.43
N LYS A 83 5.06 -6.88 -22.12
CA LYS A 83 5.47 -5.56 -21.64
C LYS A 83 4.25 -4.68 -21.34
N LYS A 84 3.28 -4.63 -22.27
CA LYS A 84 2.05 -3.85 -22.08
C LYS A 84 1.30 -4.27 -20.82
N THR A 85 1.10 -5.57 -20.62
CA THR A 85 0.39 -6.11 -19.45
C THR A 85 1.19 -5.89 -18.17
N TYR A 86 2.51 -6.07 -18.21
CA TYR A 86 3.41 -5.80 -17.10
C TYR A 86 3.37 -4.33 -16.65
N ASP A 87 3.40 -3.40 -17.59
CA ASP A 87 3.32 -1.96 -17.33
C ASP A 87 1.96 -1.58 -16.72
N LEU A 88 0.86 -2.20 -17.18
CA LEU A 88 -0.47 -2.02 -16.59
C LEU A 88 -0.53 -2.46 -15.13
N TYR A 89 0.13 -3.56 -14.77
CA TYR A 89 0.21 -4.01 -13.37
C TYR A 89 1.00 -3.04 -12.50
N LEU A 90 2.13 -2.53 -12.99
CA LEU A 90 2.91 -1.52 -12.28
C LEU A 90 2.11 -0.23 -12.05
N LEU A 91 1.39 0.22 -13.08
CA LEU A 91 0.56 1.41 -12.99
C LEU A 91 -0.59 1.21 -11.99
N SER A 92 -1.23 0.03 -12.01
CA SER A 92 -2.31 -0.33 -11.07
C SER A 92 -1.81 -0.39 -9.62
N LEU A 93 -0.62 -0.97 -9.40
CA LEU A 93 0.06 -1.01 -8.10
C LEU A 93 0.36 0.40 -7.58
N SER A 94 0.93 1.25 -8.43
CA SER A 94 1.24 2.65 -8.09
C SER A 94 -0.02 3.46 -7.75
N ARG A 95 -1.07 3.31 -8.56
CA ARG A 95 -2.36 3.98 -8.36
C ARG A 95 -3.03 3.54 -7.06
N ASN A 96 -3.04 2.24 -6.78
CA ASN A 96 -3.61 1.72 -5.53
C ASN A 96 -2.81 2.19 -4.31
N THR A 97 -1.47 2.13 -4.36
CA THR A 97 -0.61 2.63 -3.28
C THR A 97 -0.85 4.11 -3.01
N THR A 98 -0.94 4.94 -4.06
CA THR A 98 -1.24 6.37 -3.92
C THR A 98 -2.60 6.59 -3.26
N LYS A 99 -3.62 5.82 -3.66
CA LYS A 99 -4.96 5.88 -3.05
C LYS A 99 -4.94 5.51 -1.57
N VAL A 100 -4.26 4.42 -1.21
CA VAL A 100 -4.12 3.96 0.18
C VAL A 100 -3.36 4.99 1.01
N ARG A 101 -2.26 5.53 0.48
CA ARG A 101 -1.48 6.59 1.13
C ARG A 101 -2.33 7.81 1.43
N ARG A 102 -3.13 8.29 0.47
CA ARG A 102 -4.06 9.42 0.68
C ARG A 102 -5.11 9.09 1.75
N GLY A 103 -5.67 7.89 1.74
CA GLY A 103 -6.62 7.44 2.77
C GLY A 103 -5.99 7.44 4.17
N LEU A 104 -4.77 6.92 4.31
CA LEU A 104 -4.01 6.96 5.56
C LEU A 104 -3.70 8.39 6.00
N GLN A 105 -3.36 9.28 5.07
CA GLN A 105 -3.13 10.70 5.38
C GLN A 105 -4.39 11.38 5.91
N LEU A 106 -5.55 11.16 5.30
CA LEU A 106 -6.82 11.74 5.78
C LEU A 106 -7.17 11.25 7.18
N LEU A 107 -7.00 9.95 7.45
CA LEU A 107 -7.25 9.39 8.78
C LEU A 107 -6.24 9.90 9.81
N ALA A 108 -4.96 10.02 9.44
CA ALA A 108 -3.93 10.58 10.30
C ALA A 108 -4.20 12.07 10.63
N ILE A 109 -4.66 12.86 9.66
CA ILE A 109 -5.08 14.25 9.90
C ILE A 109 -6.28 14.29 10.83
N GLY A 110 -7.28 13.43 10.63
CA GLY A 110 -8.43 13.33 11.54
C GLY A 110 -7.99 13.01 12.98
N LEU A 111 -7.02 12.10 13.13
CA LEU A 111 -6.46 11.74 14.44
C LEU A 111 -5.66 12.90 15.05
N LEU A 112 -4.86 13.62 14.25
CA LEU A 112 -4.18 14.86 14.67
C LEU A 112 -5.12 15.93 15.17
N ILE A 113 -6.21 16.19 14.45
CA ILE A 113 -7.22 17.17 14.86
C ILE A 113 -7.87 16.73 16.18
N ASN A 114 -8.18 15.44 16.33
CA ASN A 114 -8.77 14.92 17.57
C ASN A 114 -7.80 15.05 18.76
N SER A 115 -6.53 14.64 18.59
CA SER A 115 -5.51 14.79 19.64
C SER A 115 -5.26 16.27 19.98
N ALA A 116 -5.19 17.17 18.99
CA ALA A 116 -5.00 18.60 19.23
C ALA A 116 -6.17 19.21 20.01
N ARG A 117 -7.42 18.85 19.67
CA ARG A 117 -8.60 19.27 20.40
C ARG A 117 -8.54 18.82 21.86
N LEU A 118 -8.22 17.55 22.11
CA LEU A 118 -8.11 16.98 23.46
C LEU A 118 -7.03 17.67 24.30
N LEU A 119 -5.87 17.95 23.71
CA LEU A 119 -4.78 18.64 24.40
C LEU A 119 -5.12 20.10 24.69
N LEU A 120 -5.80 20.80 23.79
CA LEU A 120 -6.28 22.16 24.04
C LEU A 120 -7.31 22.18 25.17
N GLU A 121 -8.28 21.27 25.16
CA GLU A 121 -9.30 21.16 26.20
C GLU A 121 -8.67 20.90 27.57
N GLU A 122 -7.70 19.98 27.66
CA GLU A 122 -6.98 19.68 28.91
C GLU A 122 -6.11 20.87 29.36
N TYR A 123 -5.44 21.55 28.43
CA TYR A 123 -4.62 22.74 28.72
C TYR A 123 -5.45 23.90 29.29
N PHE A 124 -6.60 24.21 28.67
CA PHE A 124 -7.46 25.30 29.13
C PHE A 124 -8.23 24.97 30.41
N SER A 125 -8.56 23.68 30.65
CA SER A 125 -9.35 23.27 31.81
C SER A 125 -8.51 22.96 33.05
N SER A 126 -7.29 22.42 32.89
CA SER A 126 -6.48 21.89 33.99
C SER A 126 -5.05 22.44 34.04
N GLY A 127 -4.65 23.27 33.06
CA GLY A 127 -3.28 23.78 32.93
C GLY A 127 -2.26 22.69 32.57
N ILE A 128 -0.97 23.03 32.63
CA ILE A 128 0.12 22.06 32.43
C ILE A 128 0.36 21.32 33.74
N HIS A 129 -0.46 20.30 34.00
CA HIS A 129 -0.34 19.42 35.16
C HIS A 129 -0.12 17.96 34.74
N SER A 130 0.05 17.06 35.70
CA SER A 130 0.31 15.62 35.45
C SER A 130 -0.71 14.98 34.51
N ARG A 131 -1.97 15.42 34.57
CA ARG A 131 -3.05 14.95 33.71
C ARG A 131 -2.85 15.31 32.23
N PHE A 132 -2.31 16.49 31.93
CA PHE A 132 -1.94 16.88 30.56
C PHE A 132 -0.88 15.95 29.97
N PHE A 133 0.19 15.66 30.73
CA PHE A 133 1.25 14.74 30.28
C PHE A 133 0.74 13.31 30.08
N TYR A 134 -0.19 12.85 30.93
CA TYR A 134 -0.83 11.54 30.75
C TYR A 134 -1.64 11.48 29.45
N VAL A 135 -2.47 12.48 29.16
CA VAL A 135 -3.25 12.56 27.91
C VAL A 135 -2.32 12.65 26.69
N ALA A 136 -1.27 13.48 26.78
CA ALA A 136 -0.27 13.60 25.71
C ALA A 136 0.45 12.28 25.42
N GLY A 137 0.91 11.57 26.45
CA GLY A 137 1.55 10.26 26.31
C GLY A 137 0.61 9.21 25.70
N LYS A 138 -0.65 9.19 26.15
CA LYS A 138 -1.69 8.30 25.60
C LYS A 138 -1.93 8.58 24.12
N GLU A 139 -2.14 9.84 23.74
CA GLU A 139 -2.36 10.20 22.34
C GLU A 139 -1.14 9.92 21.47
N LEU A 140 0.08 10.17 21.97
CA LEU A 140 1.34 9.82 21.29
C LEU A 140 1.44 8.34 20.93
N SER A 141 0.94 7.45 21.79
CA SER A 141 0.93 6.00 21.53
C SER A 141 0.12 5.62 20.28
N ASN A 142 -0.95 6.36 19.96
CA ASN A 142 -1.77 6.14 18.77
C ASN A 142 -0.97 6.39 17.47
N TYR A 143 0.00 7.31 17.50
CA TYR A 143 0.83 7.63 16.34
C TYR A 143 1.85 6.56 16.01
N VAL A 144 2.17 5.65 16.94
CA VAL A 144 3.01 4.48 16.63
C VAL A 144 2.34 3.64 15.53
N LEU A 145 1.03 3.42 15.63
CA LEU A 145 0.26 2.68 14.61
C LEU A 145 0.19 3.43 13.28
N VAL A 146 0.09 4.76 13.32
CA VAL A 146 0.13 5.61 12.12
C VAL A 146 1.47 5.43 11.42
N VAL A 147 2.59 5.58 12.13
CA VAL A 147 3.95 5.44 11.59
C VAL A 147 4.16 4.04 11.03
N LEU A 148 3.79 2.99 11.79
CA LEU A 148 3.87 1.60 11.32
C LEU A 148 3.07 1.40 10.03
N SER A 149 1.88 1.99 9.91
CA SER A 149 1.06 1.87 8.70
C SER A 149 1.75 2.45 7.47
N PHE A 150 2.38 3.62 7.61
CA PHE A 150 3.16 4.21 6.52
C PHE A 150 4.43 3.41 6.21
N LEU A 151 5.12 2.87 7.22
CA LEU A 151 6.30 2.02 7.03
C LEU A 151 5.94 0.72 6.30
N LEU A 152 4.84 0.07 6.67
CA LEU A 152 4.35 -1.14 6.02
C LEU A 152 3.99 -0.88 4.55
N LEU A 153 3.27 0.20 4.27
CA LEU A 153 2.94 0.59 2.90
C LEU A 153 4.20 0.87 2.07
N ARG A 154 5.19 1.56 2.66
CA ARG A 154 6.48 1.86 2.03
C ARG A 154 7.30 0.60 1.77
N SER A 155 7.34 -0.33 2.73
CA SER A 155 8.08 -1.60 2.62
C SER A 155 7.57 -2.42 1.42
N GLN A 156 6.25 -2.52 1.27
CA GLN A 156 5.66 -3.22 0.12
C GLN A 156 5.96 -2.54 -1.21
N THR A 157 6.04 -1.21 -1.27
CA THR A 157 6.29 -0.52 -2.55
C THR A 157 7.76 -0.38 -2.92
N ARG A 158 8.66 -0.26 -1.94
CA ARG A 158 10.10 -0.11 -2.18
C ARG A 158 10.69 -1.27 -2.98
N ARG A 159 10.20 -2.49 -2.75
CA ARG A 159 10.72 -3.70 -3.41
C ARG A 159 10.37 -3.77 -4.90
N PHE A 160 9.42 -2.95 -5.37
CA PHE A 160 8.82 -3.11 -6.70
C PHE A 160 8.67 -1.83 -7.53
N VAL A 161 8.85 -0.66 -6.91
CA VAL A 161 8.81 0.66 -7.56
C VAL A 161 10.21 1.29 -7.61
N SER A 162 11.27 0.57 -7.28
CA SER A 162 12.63 1.07 -7.51
C SER A 162 13.02 0.75 -8.95
N PRO A 163 13.01 1.71 -9.90
CA PRO A 163 13.98 1.64 -10.97
C PRO A 163 15.35 1.78 -10.29
N LYS A 164 16.29 0.93 -10.64
CA LYS A 164 17.67 1.41 -10.65
C LYS A 164 17.80 2.41 -11.78
#